data_AF-A0A101G6H7-F1
#
_entry.id   AF-A0A101G6H7-F1
#
_cell.length_a   1.000
_cell.length_b   1.000
_cell.length_c   1.000
_cell.angle_alpha   90.00
_cell.angle_beta   90.00
_cell.angle_gamma   90.00
#
_symmetry.space_group_name_H-M   'P 1'
#
loop_
_entity.id
_entity.type
_entity.pdbx_description
1 polymer ?
#
loop_
_entity_poly.entity_id
_entity_poly.type
_entity_poly.pdbx_seq_one_letter_code
_entity_poly.pdbx_strand_id
1 'polypeptide(L)' 'MNYYPYPNIPVMPGTPLKPGSSTQDFEFQLAHAYVPWQNMGQVFSPAEALTRGTLFPELVMPYIG' A
#
# COMPACT_ATOMS: atom_id res chain seq x y z
N MET A 1 -27.18 17.95 6.83
CA MET A 1 -26.46 16.77 6.32
C MET A 1 -25.32 16.47 7.27
N ASN A 2 -25.33 15.31 7.94
CA ASN A 2 -24.24 14.93 8.85
C ASN A 2 -23.12 14.31 8.03
N TYR A 3 -22.00 15.03 7.95
CA TYR A 3 -20.79 14.56 7.29
C TYR A 3 -20.08 13.58 8.23
N TYR A 4 -20.12 12.29 7.93
CA TYR A 4 -19.33 11.28 8.63
C TYR A 4 -17.96 11.19 7.94
N PRO A 5 -16.87 11.71 8.54
CA PRO A 5 -15.55 11.55 7.97
C PRO A 5 -15.12 10.08 8.05
N TYR A 6 -14.66 9.51 6.94
CA TYR A 6 -14.04 8.19 6.95
C TYR A 6 -12.70 8.29 7.72
N PRO A 7 -12.43 7.41 8.69
CA PRO A 7 -11.32 7.54 9.64
C PRO A 7 -9.92 7.34 9.04
N ASN A 8 -9.77 7.17 7.72
CA ASN A 8 -8.51 6.80 7.08
C ASN A 8 -8.23 7.50 5.74
N ILE A 9 -8.87 8.63 5.45
CA ILE A 9 -8.54 9.38 4.23
C ILE A 9 -7.26 10.18 4.49
N PRO A 10 -6.15 9.94 3.76
CA PRO A 10 -4.96 10.77 3.88
C PRO A 10 -5.33 12.22 3.57
N VAL A 11 -5.02 13.10 4.53
CA VAL A 11 -5.28 14.54 4.43
C VAL A 11 -4.35 15.09 3.35
N MET A 12 -4.90 15.49 2.21
CA MET A 12 -4.09 16.04 1.11
C MET A 12 -3.48 17.39 1.51
N PRO A 13 -2.24 17.71 1.07
CA PRO A 13 -1.62 19.00 1.33
C PRO A 13 -2.51 20.13 0.78
N GLY A 14 -2.98 21.02 1.67
CA GLY A 14 -3.85 22.15 1.31
C GLY A 14 -5.32 22.03 1.74
N THR A 15 -5.75 20.91 2.33
CA THR A 15 -7.09 20.84 2.93
C THR A 15 -7.14 21.66 4.23
N PRO A 16 -8.19 22.46 4.49
CA PRO A 16 -8.32 23.21 5.73
C PRO A 16 -8.41 22.27 6.93
N LEU A 17 -7.36 22.21 7.75
CA LEU A 17 -7.36 21.50 9.02
C LEU A 17 -8.30 22.23 10.00
N LYS A 18 -9.27 21.52 10.58
CA LYS A 18 -10.08 22.09 11.66
C LYS A 18 -9.21 22.18 12.93
N PRO A 19 -9.19 23.32 13.62
CA PRO A 19 -8.43 23.45 14.86
C PRO A 19 -9.00 22.49 15.93
N GLY A 20 -8.17 21.58 16.42
CA GLY A 20 -8.54 20.59 17.44
C GLY A 20 -8.46 19.12 17.00
N SER A 21 -8.17 18.82 15.73
CA SER A 21 -7.74 17.46 15.36
C SER A 21 -6.32 17.25 15.88
N SER A 22 -6.14 16.39 16.89
CA SER A 22 -4.83 15.79 17.12
C SER A 22 -4.45 15.09 15.82
N THR A 23 -3.54 15.66 15.06
CA THR A 23 -2.86 14.96 13.99
C THR A 23 -2.19 13.77 14.69
N GLN A 24 -2.84 12.61 14.70
CA GLN A 24 -2.05 11.39 14.77
C GLN A 24 -1.19 11.49 13.52
N ASP A 25 0.10 11.72 13.73
CA ASP A 25 1.09 11.69 12.67
C ASP A 25 1.09 10.26 12.13
N PHE A 26 0.16 9.97 11.22
CA PHE A 26 0.15 8.74 10.48
C PHE A 26 1.39 8.80 9.60
N GLU A 27 2.39 8.01 9.97
CA GLU A 27 3.60 7.84 9.17
C GLU A 27 3.21 7.03 7.93
N PHE A 28 2.75 7.74 6.90
CA PHE A 28 2.42 7.11 5.62
C PHE A 28 3.73 6.75 4.92
N GLN A 29 3.85 5.48 4.51
CA GLN A 29 4.92 5.09 3.60
C GLN A 29 4.70 5.76 2.24
N LEU A 30 5.74 6.40 1.71
CA LEU A 30 5.69 6.99 0.37
C LEU A 30 5.41 5.90 -0.67
N ALA A 31 4.70 6.27 -1.74
CA ALA A 31 4.42 5.36 -2.83
C ALA A 31 5.73 4.96 -3.53
N HIS A 32 5.97 3.66 -3.67
CA HIS A 32 7.15 3.11 -4.35
C HIS A 32 6.72 2.14 -5.46
N ALA A 33 7.42 2.18 -6.59
CA ALA A 33 7.32 1.16 -7.61
C ALA A 33 8.38 0.09 -7.35
N TYR A 34 7.95 -1.15 -7.12
CA TYR A 34 8.84 -2.29 -6.92
C TYR A 34 8.85 -3.15 -8.19
N VAL A 35 9.94 -3.05 -8.98
CA VAL A 35 10.06 -3.70 -10.30
C VAL A 35 11.37 -4.52 -10.39
N PRO A 36 11.48 -5.65 -9.69
CA PRO A 36 12.62 -6.56 -9.81
C PRO A 36 12.63 -7.35 -11.13
N TRP A 37 13.81 -7.87 -11.50
CA TRP A 37 13.99 -8.76 -12.64
C TRP A 37 13.28 -10.10 -12.43
N GLN A 38 12.51 -10.52 -13.43
CA GLN A 38 11.71 -11.74 -13.38
C GLN A 38 12.46 -12.94 -13.94
N ASN A 39 12.82 -13.92 -13.09
CA ASN A 39 13.61 -15.08 -13.48
C ASN A 39 12.74 -16.35 -13.66
N MET A 40 12.76 -16.93 -14.86
CA MET A 40 11.96 -18.14 -15.17
C MET A 40 12.42 -19.41 -14.45
N GLY A 41 13.63 -19.42 -13.88
CA GLY A 41 14.19 -20.59 -13.20
C GLY A 41 13.62 -20.84 -11.80
N GLN A 42 12.94 -19.85 -11.21
CA GLN A 42 12.37 -19.95 -9.87
C GLN A 42 11.01 -19.29 -9.84
N VAL A 43 9.95 -20.08 -10.00
CA VAL A 43 8.58 -19.60 -10.10
C VAL A 43 7.67 -20.35 -9.14
N PHE A 44 6.56 -19.73 -8.76
CA PHE A 44 5.54 -20.39 -7.95
C PHE A 44 4.86 -21.52 -8.73
N SER A 45 4.31 -22.49 -8.00
CA SER A 45 3.37 -23.45 -8.58
C SER A 45 2.12 -22.72 -9.09
N PRO A 46 1.36 -23.25 -10.07
CA PRO A 46 0.18 -22.58 -10.60
C PRO A 46 -0.85 -22.18 -9.54
N ALA A 47 -1.11 -23.03 -8.55
CA ALA A 47 -2.06 -22.73 -7.47
C ALA A 47 -1.57 -21.59 -6.57
N GLU A 48 -0.29 -21.57 -6.24
CA GLU A 48 0.30 -20.50 -5.44
C GLU A 48 0.36 -19.19 -6.22
N ALA A 49 0.76 -19.23 -7.50
CA ALA A 49 0.82 -18.06 -8.37
C ALA A 49 -0.55 -17.34 -8.47
N LEU A 50 -1.64 -18.12 -8.61
CA LEU A 50 -3.00 -17.58 -8.60
C LEU A 50 -3.36 -16.93 -7.27
N THR A 51 -2.94 -17.53 -6.16
CA THR A 51 -3.19 -16.99 -4.81
C THR A 51 -2.43 -15.68 -4.58
N ARG A 52 -1.19 -15.57 -5.08
CA ARG A 52 -0.34 -14.39 -4.93
C ARG A 52 -0.62 -13.28 -5.95
N GLY A 53 -1.28 -13.60 -7.06
CA GLY A 53 -1.50 -12.67 -8.18
C GLY A 53 -0.25 -12.44 -9.04
N THR A 54 0.80 -13.25 -8.87
CA THR A 54 2.04 -13.20 -9.65
C THR A 54 2.66 -14.59 -9.72
N LEU A 55 3.30 -14.90 -10.85
CA LEU A 55 4.10 -16.12 -11.02
C LEU A 55 5.47 -16.03 -10.30
N PHE A 56 5.95 -14.81 -10.10
CA PHE A 56 7.33 -14.51 -9.72
C PHE A 56 7.40 -14.17 -8.23
N PRO A 57 8.12 -14.97 -7.41
CA PRO A 57 8.29 -14.70 -5.99
C PRO A 57 8.84 -13.31 -5.68
N GLU A 58 9.76 -12.82 -6.50
CA GLU A 58 10.37 -11.50 -6.39
C GLU A 58 9.36 -10.36 -6.52
N LEU A 59 8.20 -10.55 -7.15
CA LEU A 59 7.18 -9.50 -7.25
C LEU A 59 6.29 -9.40 -6.01
N VAL A 60 6.37 -10.36 -5.08
CA VAL A 60 5.67 -10.26 -3.80
C VAL A 60 6.47 -9.32 -2.91
N MET A 61 5.94 -8.12 -2.64
CA MET A 61 6.64 -7.11 -1.84
C MET A 61 7.10 -7.67 -0.48
N PRO A 62 8.40 -7.65 -0.18
CA PRO A 62 8.96 -8.29 1.02
C PRO A 62 8.93 -7.40 2.27
N TYR A 63 8.69 -6.10 2.13
CA TYR A 63 8.72 -5.15 3.24
C TYR A 63 7.34 -5.01 3.86
N ILE A 64 7.27 -5.22 5.18
CA ILE A 64 6.13 -4.77 5.99
C ILE A 64 6.44 -3.32 6.33
N GLY A 65 5.54 -2.41 5.93
CA GLY A 65 5.63 -0.98 6.21
C GLY A 65 5.43 -0.64 7.68
#